data_AF-A0A963HTE0-F1
#
_entry.id   AF-A0A963HTE0-F1
#
_cell.length_a   1.000
_cell.length_b   1.000
_cell.length_c   1.000
_cell.angle_alpha   90.00
_cell.angle_beta   90.00
_cell.angle_gamma   90.00
#
_symmetry.space_group_name_H-M   'P 1'
#
loop_
_entity.id
_entity.type
_entity.pdbx_description
1 polymer ?
#
loop_
_entity_poly.entity_id
_entity_poly.type
_entity_poly.pdbx_seq_one_letter_code
_entity_poly.pdbx_strand_id
1 'polypeptide(L)'
;MSRAHEILQHVFGYPEFRGEQGAIVDHVAGGDDALVLMPTGGGKSLCYQIPALMRSGTAIVISPLIALMQDQVSALQEAGVAAAYLNSSLTHEAADAVERRWMSGGLDLLYVAPERLLNARTLAQLDHTHENGGIAL
;
A
#
# COMPACT_ATOMS: atom_id res chain seq x y z
N MET A 1 7.53 11.28 -20.26
CA MET A 1 6.52 11.23 -19.17
C MET A 1 7.21 10.57 -17.99
N SER A 2 6.98 10.98 -16.74
CA SER A 2 7.66 10.32 -15.60
C SER A 2 6.98 8.98 -15.30
N ARG A 3 7.71 8.02 -14.70
CA ARG A 3 7.14 6.72 -14.29
C ARG A 3 5.90 6.88 -13.39
N ALA A 4 5.88 7.89 -12.53
CA ALA A 4 4.73 8.23 -11.70
C ALA A 4 3.48 8.59 -12.53
N HIS A 5 3.64 9.36 -13.62
CA HIS A 5 2.55 9.71 -14.52
C HIS A 5 2.05 8.51 -15.33
N GLU A 6 2.96 7.61 -15.75
CA GLU A 6 2.58 6.38 -16.44
C GLU A 6 1.71 5.49 -15.55
N ILE A 7 2.10 5.30 -14.29
CA ILE A 7 1.31 4.56 -13.29
C ILE A 7 -0.05 5.25 -13.08
N LEU A 8 -0.06 6.58 -12.89
CA LEU A 8 -1.28 7.35 -12.71
C LEU A 8 -2.29 7.13 -13.86
N GLN A 9 -1.81 7.15 -15.10
CA GLN A 9 -2.67 7.02 -16.28
C GLN A 9 -3.08 5.57 -16.52
N HIS A 10 -2.15 4.62 -16.46
CA HIS A 10 -2.41 3.24 -16.87
C HIS A 10 -3.04 2.37 -15.78
N VAL A 11 -2.71 2.63 -14.50
CA VAL A 11 -3.25 1.88 -13.36
C VAL A 11 -4.48 2.57 -12.79
N PHE A 12 -4.41 3.89 -12.60
CA PHE A 12 -5.48 4.64 -11.92
C PHE A 12 -6.42 5.40 -12.88
N GLY A 13 -6.11 5.47 -14.17
CA GLY A 13 -6.98 6.08 -15.18
C GLY A 13 -7.09 7.60 -15.08
N TYR A 14 -6.22 8.28 -14.33
CA TYR A 14 -6.26 9.73 -14.18
C TYR A 14 -5.27 10.40 -15.15
N PRO A 15 -5.68 11.48 -15.84
CA PRO A 15 -4.83 12.11 -16.85
C PRO A 15 -3.64 12.87 -16.26
N GLU A 16 -3.81 13.45 -15.08
CA GLU A 16 -2.83 14.32 -14.41
C GLU A 16 -2.99 14.31 -12.89
N PHE A 17 -1.89 14.63 -12.19
CA PHE A 17 -1.91 14.85 -10.75
C PHE A 17 -2.67 16.13 -10.40
N ARG A 18 -3.32 16.14 -9.23
CA ARG A 18 -4.01 17.32 -8.69
C ARG A 18 -3.14 18.01 -7.64
N GLY A 19 -2.91 19.32 -7.80
CA GLY A 19 -2.16 20.12 -6.83
C GLY A 19 -0.79 19.51 -6.53
N GLU A 20 -0.47 19.35 -5.24
CA GLU A 20 0.83 18.86 -4.77
C GLU A 20 1.04 17.34 -4.86
N GLN A 21 0.07 16.57 -5.38
CA GLN A 21 0.17 15.10 -5.43
C GLN A 21 1.44 14.61 -6.12
N GLY A 22 1.81 15.19 -7.26
CA GLY A 22 3.01 14.79 -8.00
C GLY A 22 4.29 14.97 -7.18
N ALA A 23 4.42 16.13 -6.52
CA ALA A 23 5.58 16.42 -5.66
C ALA A 23 5.65 15.48 -4.45
N ILE A 24 4.50 15.17 -3.82
CA ILE A 24 4.43 14.21 -2.71
C ILE A 24 4.84 12.81 -3.18
N VAL A 25 4.32 12.37 -4.33
CA VAL A 25 4.63 11.06 -4.91
C VAL A 25 6.13 10.95 -5.19
N ASP A 26 6.72 11.96 -5.84
CA ASP A 26 8.15 11.94 -6.17
C ASP A 26 9.02 11.93 -4.89
N HIS A 27 8.64 12.69 -3.86
CA HIS A 27 9.32 12.72 -2.55
C HIS A 27 9.28 11.35 -1.85
N VAL A 28 8.10 10.75 -1.71
CA VAL A 28 7.94 9.44 -1.04
C VAL A 28 8.57 8.31 -1.86
N ALA A 29 8.49 8.39 -3.20
CA ALA A 29 9.15 7.45 -4.09
C ALA A 29 10.68 7.54 -4.01
N GLY A 30 11.22 8.71 -3.64
CA GLY A 30 12.64 8.94 -3.38
C GLY A 30 13.18 8.26 -2.12
N GLY A 31 12.30 7.80 -1.22
CA GLY A 31 12.69 7.18 0.05
C GLY A 31 12.46 8.06 1.28
N ASP A 32 11.98 9.28 1.09
CA ASP A 32 11.86 10.27 2.16
C ASP A 32 10.51 10.22 2.89
N ASP A 33 10.52 10.60 4.16
CA ASP A 33 9.33 10.70 5.00
C ASP A 33 8.48 11.94 4.66
N ALA A 34 7.15 11.82 4.75
CA ALA A 34 6.22 12.91 4.48
C ALA A 34 5.05 12.98 5.47
N LEU A 35 4.67 14.20 5.85
CA LEU A 35 3.39 14.51 6.49
C LEU A 35 2.47 15.18 5.48
N VAL A 36 1.40 14.48 5.08
CA VAL A 36 0.49 14.93 4.02
C VAL A 36 -0.86 15.36 4.60
N LEU A 37 -1.20 16.64 4.43
CA LEU A 37 -2.46 17.23 4.85
C LEU A 37 -3.31 17.55 3.62
N MET A 38 -4.37 16.76 3.39
CA MET A 38 -5.29 16.98 2.28
C MET A 38 -6.73 16.68 2.70
N PRO A 39 -7.74 17.33 2.10
CA PRO A 39 -9.14 17.05 2.41
C PRO A 39 -9.54 15.62 2.02
N THR A 40 -10.63 15.12 2.62
CA THR A 40 -11.28 13.88 2.17
C THR A 40 -11.67 14.01 0.70
N GLY A 41 -11.47 12.94 -0.09
CA GLY A 41 -11.66 12.98 -1.55
C GLY A 41 -10.54 13.68 -2.34
N GLY A 42 -9.55 14.29 -1.67
CA GLY A 42 -8.41 14.94 -2.32
C GLY A 42 -7.39 14.00 -2.98
N GLY A 43 -7.66 12.69 -3.01
CA GLY A 43 -6.75 11.71 -3.63
C GLY A 43 -5.49 11.38 -2.82
N LYS A 44 -5.57 11.43 -1.48
CA LYS A 44 -4.46 11.07 -0.57
C LYS A 44 -3.89 9.67 -0.82
N SER A 45 -4.74 8.72 -1.21
CA SER A 45 -4.30 7.33 -1.41
C SER A 45 -3.25 7.20 -2.51
N LEU A 46 -3.40 7.98 -3.60
CA LEU A 46 -2.43 8.00 -4.69
C LEU A 46 -1.02 8.41 -4.22
N CYS A 47 -0.93 9.21 -3.16
CA CYS A 47 0.34 9.70 -2.61
C CYS A 47 1.19 8.61 -1.95
N TYR A 48 0.63 7.44 -1.65
CA TYR A 48 1.40 6.27 -1.17
C TYR A 48 1.24 5.05 -2.08
N GLN A 49 0.12 4.93 -2.82
CA GLN A 49 -0.11 3.83 -3.76
C GLN A 49 0.79 3.89 -4.98
N ILE A 50 1.01 5.09 -5.55
CA ILE A 50 1.92 5.22 -6.70
C ILE A 50 3.37 4.96 -6.28
N PRO A 51 3.89 5.53 -5.17
CA PRO A 51 5.21 5.17 -4.65
C PRO A 51 5.38 3.66 -4.40
N ALA A 52 4.34 2.97 -3.92
CA ALA A 52 4.37 1.52 -3.70
C ALA A 52 4.67 0.73 -4.98
N LEU A 53 4.17 1.21 -6.12
CA LEU A 53 4.40 0.60 -7.44
C LEU A 53 5.70 1.06 -8.12
N MET A 54 6.33 2.11 -7.58
CA MET A 54 7.61 2.62 -8.07
C MET A 54 8.80 1.95 -7.40
N ARG A 55 8.65 1.61 -6.11
CA ARG A 55 9.69 1.01 -5.27
C ARG A 55 9.58 -0.52 -5.26
N SER A 56 10.70 -1.21 -5.02
CA SER A 56 10.70 -2.66 -4.88
C SER A 56 10.23 -3.06 -3.48
N GLY A 57 9.47 -4.15 -3.38
CA GLY A 57 8.94 -4.67 -2.12
C GLY A 57 7.44 -4.41 -1.95
N THR A 58 6.93 -4.68 -0.75
CA THR A 58 5.52 -4.46 -0.38
C THR A 58 5.40 -3.16 0.42
N ALA A 59 4.44 -2.31 0.07
CA ALA A 59 4.07 -1.17 0.90
C ALA A 59 3.11 -1.59 2.02
N ILE A 60 3.38 -1.18 3.25
CA ILE A 60 2.56 -1.51 4.43
C ILE A 60 1.68 -0.33 4.81
N VAL A 61 0.37 -0.45 4.58
CA VAL A 61 -0.58 0.64 4.82
C VAL A 61 -1.39 0.40 6.08
N ILE A 62 -1.16 1.19 7.12
CA ILE A 62 -1.91 1.06 8.38
C ILE A 62 -3.19 1.89 8.32
N SER A 63 -4.36 1.25 8.48
CA SER A 63 -5.66 1.93 8.46
C SER A 63 -6.64 1.33 9.47
N PRO A 64 -7.33 2.15 10.29
CA PRO A 64 -8.32 1.65 11.26
C PRO A 64 -9.67 1.29 10.61
N LEU A 65 -9.91 1.68 9.36
CA LEU A 65 -11.23 1.56 8.72
C LEU A 65 -11.30 0.31 7.83
N ILE A 66 -11.78 -0.81 8.37
CA ILE A 66 -11.88 -2.10 7.66
C ILE A 66 -12.66 -1.99 6.34
N ALA A 67 -13.80 -1.30 6.33
CA ALA A 67 -14.58 -1.10 5.11
C ALA A 67 -13.78 -0.35 4.03
N LEU A 68 -13.05 0.70 4.42
CA LEU A 68 -12.18 1.42 3.49
C LEU A 68 -11.05 0.52 2.97
N MET A 69 -10.46 -0.34 3.81
CA MET A 69 -9.44 -1.29 3.36
C MET A 69 -9.98 -2.22 2.28
N GLN A 70 -11.19 -2.75 2.45
CA GLN A 70 -11.85 -3.63 1.48
C GLN A 70 -12.07 -2.90 0.15
N ASP A 71 -12.61 -1.68 0.19
CA ASP A 71 -12.82 -0.87 -1.02
C ASP A 71 -11.50 -0.56 -1.75
N GLN A 72 -10.46 -0.17 -1.01
CA GLN A 72 -9.14 0.14 -1.58
C GLN A 72 -8.48 -1.09 -2.21
N VAL A 73 -8.48 -2.23 -1.50
CA VAL A 73 -7.89 -3.47 -2.02
C VAL A 73 -8.66 -3.96 -3.25
N SER A 74 -9.99 -3.88 -3.24
CA SER A 74 -10.81 -4.30 -4.39
C SER A 74 -10.49 -3.45 -5.62
N ALA A 75 -10.46 -2.12 -5.48
CA ALA A 75 -10.10 -1.21 -6.57
C ALA A 75 -8.67 -1.45 -7.10
N LEU A 76 -7.71 -1.71 -6.21
CA LEU A 76 -6.32 -2.02 -6.60
C LEU A 76 -6.25 -3.35 -7.36
N GLN A 77 -6.94 -4.39 -6.90
CA GLN A 77 -6.98 -5.68 -7.58
C GLN A 77 -7.66 -5.60 -8.96
N GLU A 78 -8.75 -4.84 -9.08
CA GLU A 78 -9.40 -4.55 -10.37
C GLU A 78 -8.46 -3.83 -11.35
N ALA A 79 -7.58 -2.97 -10.82
CA ALA A 79 -6.52 -2.31 -11.59
C ALA A 79 -5.30 -3.21 -11.87
N GLY A 80 -5.33 -4.49 -11.46
CA GLY A 80 -4.25 -5.45 -11.68
C GLY A 80 -3.10 -5.35 -10.67
N VAL A 81 -3.25 -4.59 -9.59
CA VAL A 81 -2.25 -4.43 -8.53
C VAL A 81 -2.34 -5.58 -7.52
N ALA A 82 -1.20 -6.12 -7.11
CA ALA A 82 -1.13 -7.18 -6.11
C ALA A 82 -1.37 -6.63 -4.69
N ALA A 83 -2.62 -6.33 -4.36
CA ALA A 83 -3.00 -5.84 -3.04
C ALA A 83 -3.70 -6.89 -2.18
N ALA A 84 -3.52 -6.80 -0.86
CA ALA A 84 -4.28 -7.57 0.13
C ALA A 84 -4.51 -6.73 1.41
N TYR A 85 -5.35 -7.24 2.31
CA TYR A 85 -5.51 -6.68 3.65
C TYR A 85 -5.37 -7.76 4.73
N LEU A 86 -4.97 -7.35 5.93
CA LEU A 86 -4.88 -8.17 7.13
C LEU A 86 -5.59 -7.46 8.28
N ASN A 87 -6.77 -7.94 8.66
CA ASN A 87 -7.60 -7.39 9.74
C ASN A 87 -8.35 -8.50 10.47
N SER A 88 -9.13 -8.13 11.47
CA SER A 88 -9.92 -9.06 12.29
C SER A 88 -11.14 -9.69 11.59
N SER A 89 -11.52 -9.23 10.38
CA SER A 89 -12.66 -9.82 9.65
C SER A 89 -12.28 -11.07 8.84
N LEU A 90 -10.98 -11.35 8.67
CA LEU A 90 -10.52 -12.55 7.96
C LEU A 90 -10.63 -13.80 8.82
N THR A 91 -10.97 -14.92 8.19
CA THR A 91 -10.77 -16.23 8.80
C THR A 91 -9.28 -16.50 8.97
N HIS A 92 -8.93 -17.42 9.86
CA HIS A 92 -7.53 -17.81 10.08
C HIS A 92 -6.86 -18.29 8.79
N GLU A 93 -7.55 -19.11 8.00
CA GLU A 93 -7.06 -19.61 6.72
C GLU A 93 -6.79 -18.49 5.70
N ALA A 94 -7.71 -17.53 5.59
CA ALA A 94 -7.54 -16.38 4.70
C ALA A 94 -6.37 -15.48 5.14
N ALA A 95 -6.25 -15.23 6.45
CA ALA A 95 -5.13 -14.48 7.00
C ALA A 95 -3.79 -15.17 6.72
N ASP A 96 -3.70 -16.48 6.95
CA ASP A 96 -2.50 -17.26 6.66
C ASP A 96 -2.15 -17.26 5.17
N ALA A 97 -3.14 -17.27 4.27
CA ALA A 97 -2.92 -17.17 2.83
C ALA A 97 -2.34 -15.81 2.43
N VAL A 98 -2.88 -14.72 2.99
CA VAL A 98 -2.34 -13.36 2.78
C VAL A 98 -0.91 -13.26 3.29
N GLU A 99 -0.66 -13.75 4.51
CA GLU A 99 0.67 -13.73 5.11
C GLU A 99 1.67 -14.54 4.27
N ARG A 100 1.34 -15.74 3.80
CA ARG A 100 2.22 -16.52 2.90
C ARG A 100 2.58 -15.75 1.63
N ARG A 101 1.60 -15.08 1.03
CA ARG A 101 1.80 -14.28 -0.19
C ARG A 101 2.66 -13.04 0.07
N TRP A 102 2.49 -12.42 1.23
CA TRP A 102 3.36 -11.32 1.67
C TRP A 102 4.80 -11.79 1.84
N MET A 103 5.02 -12.86 2.61
CA MET A 103 6.35 -13.39 2.88
C MET A 103 7.08 -13.89 1.62
N SER A 104 6.33 -14.27 0.58
CA SER A 104 6.92 -14.65 -0.71
C SER A 104 7.20 -13.47 -1.65
N GLY A 105 6.98 -12.22 -1.22
CA GLY A 105 7.14 -11.01 -2.05
C GLY A 105 6.06 -10.88 -3.13
N GLY A 106 4.90 -11.52 -2.96
CA GLY A 106 3.82 -11.57 -3.95
C GLY A 106 2.80 -10.44 -3.84
N LEU A 107 3.10 -9.38 -3.09
CA LEU A 107 2.23 -8.23 -2.86
C LEU A 107 2.97 -6.91 -3.13
N ASP A 108 2.30 -6.00 -3.84
CA ASP A 108 2.70 -4.61 -3.98
C ASP A 108 2.23 -3.79 -2.77
N LEU A 109 1.01 -4.06 -2.26
CA LEU A 109 0.43 -3.38 -1.10
C LEU A 109 -0.22 -4.35 -0.12
N LEU A 110 0.02 -4.13 1.18
CA LEU A 110 -0.65 -4.81 2.27
C LEU A 110 -1.26 -3.79 3.24
N TYR A 111 -2.60 -3.73 3.27
CA TYR A 111 -3.31 -2.94 4.27
C TYR A 111 -3.40 -3.72 5.58
N VAL A 112 -2.95 -3.15 6.69
CA VAL A 112 -2.96 -3.82 8.00
C VAL A 112 -3.79 -2.99 8.99
N ALA A 113 -4.74 -3.64 9.66
CA ALA A 113 -5.48 -2.99 10.73
C ALA A 113 -4.59 -2.88 12.00
N PRO A 114 -4.69 -1.78 12.78
CA PRO A 114 -3.82 -1.57 13.94
C PRO A 114 -3.81 -2.74 14.93
N GLU A 115 -4.96 -3.39 15.16
CA GLU A 115 -5.06 -4.54 16.06
C GLU A 115 -4.29 -5.76 15.55
N ARG A 116 -4.11 -5.90 14.23
CA ARG A 116 -3.32 -6.98 13.63
C ARG A 116 -1.84 -6.69 13.68
N LEU A 117 -1.44 -5.43 13.51
CA LEU A 117 -0.04 -5.01 13.57
C LEU A 117 0.56 -5.30 14.94
N LEU A 118 -0.20 -5.14 16.03
CA LEU A 118 0.27 -5.37 17.40
C LEU A 118 0.47 -6.85 17.77
N ASN A 119 0.11 -7.79 16.90
CA ASN A 119 0.37 -9.21 17.15
C ASN A 119 1.85 -9.52 16.94
N ALA A 120 2.45 -10.27 17.87
CA ALA A 120 3.87 -10.65 17.81
C ALA A 120 4.26 -11.34 16.50
N ARG A 121 3.36 -12.16 15.93
CA ARG A 121 3.57 -12.82 14.63
C ARG A 121 3.70 -11.80 13.48
N THR A 122 2.79 -10.83 13.41
CA THR A 122 2.80 -9.79 12.36
C THR A 122 4.04 -8.91 12.49
N LEU A 123 4.43 -8.52 13.72
CA LEU A 123 5.66 -7.76 13.95
C LEU A 123 6.90 -8.52 13.50
N ALA A 124 7.01 -9.80 13.86
CA ALA A 124 8.15 -10.63 13.42
C ALA A 124 8.21 -10.79 11.89
N GLN A 125 7.07 -10.88 11.21
CA GLN A 125 7.00 -10.89 9.74
C GLN A 125 7.42 -9.54 9.14
N LEU A 126 7.01 -8.43 9.76
CA LEU A 126 7.40 -7.08 9.34
C LEU A 126 8.91 -6.89 9.48
N ASP A 127 9.47 -7.25 10.63
CA ASP A 127 10.92 -7.19 10.90
C ASP A 127 11.70 -8.02 9.89
N HIS A 128 11.29 -9.27 9.66
CA HIS A 128 11.92 -10.14 8.65
C HIS A 128 11.85 -9.56 7.24
N THR A 129 10.71 -8.98 6.87
CA THR A 129 10.54 -8.36 5.55
C THR A 129 11.44 -7.12 5.40
N HIS A 130 11.55 -6.32 6.45
CA HIS A 130 12.41 -5.13 6.49
C HIS A 130 13.90 -5.51 6.41
N GLU A 131 14.35 -6.49 7.18
CA GLU A 131 15.74 -6.98 7.18
C GLU A 131 16.17 -7.51 5.81
N ASN A 132 15.24 -8.09 5.05
CA ASN A 132 15.48 -8.59 3.69
C ASN A 132 15.32 -7.52 2.60
N GLY A 133 15.05 -6.26 2.95
CA GLY A 133 14.82 -5.19 1.99
C GLY A 133 13.52 -5.34 1.18
N GLY A 134 12.55 -6.11 1.71
CA GLY A 134 11.26 -6.39 1.07
C GLY A 134 10.17 -5.36 1.35
N ILE A 135 10.47 -4.25 2.05
CA ILE A 135 9.54 -3.16 2.33
C ILE A 135 9.74 -2.06 1.30
N ALA A 136 8.67 -1.75 0.57
CA ALA A 136 8.66 -0.62 -0.35
C ALA A 136 8.52 0.69 0.41
N LEU A 137 7.56 0.81 1.33
CA LEU A 137 7.32 1.96 2.21
C LEU A 137 6.34 1.61 3.34
#